data_AF-A0A1H6EG81-F1
#
_entry.id   AF-A0A1H6EG81-F1
#
_cell.length_a   1.000
_cell.length_b   1.000
_cell.length_c   1.000
_cell.angle_alpha   90.00
_cell.angle_beta   90.00
_cell.angle_gamma   90.00
#
_symmetry.space_group_name_H-M   'P 1'
#
loop_
_entity.id
_entity.type
_entity.pdbx_description
1 polymer ?
#
loop_
_entity_poly.entity_id
_entity_poly.type
_entity_poly.pdbx_seq_one_letter_code
_entity_poly.pdbx_strand_id
1 'polypeptide(L)'
;MALATAFAVVAACGSDADNSAAPAAAGSHSAHAGGSSAPPQPLRAGERFVDLKMAEAYTPAPPEGGGTDEYRCQVIDPGLTKAAFLTGTQVMPENVAIAHHAIVYAVPPGGAAAVREQDAKTPGLGWQCFGGTGVDGAEVEEGEAAWVDTWAPGAMETLFTQDAGFKLEPGSLIVLQVHYNLLATDGKPAGSDRSAVRLRLTDGTPQTREFVTWPLDAPTDLPCAADESGPLCDRAASIADVTKRFGPEVGGTADEQLEECGQRAPKPGDTQTCDHKVPAPMTLFAGFGHMHLLGRAIKVELNPGTPNAKVVLDVPQFDFDNQRLVKLPSPVEIAPGDTLRVTCTHDVELRKRLPQLSKLPPRYVVWGDGTSDEMCTGIMTVSPRKS
;
A
#
# COMPACT_ATOMS: atom_id res chain seq x y z
N MET A 1 52.76 -36.84 -44.24
CA MET A 1 52.24 -36.03 -45.36
C MET A 1 50.94 -36.65 -45.83
N ALA A 2 49.81 -36.11 -45.40
CA ALA A 2 48.49 -36.43 -45.94
C ALA A 2 47.73 -35.10 -45.97
N LEU A 3 47.60 -34.54 -47.17
CA LEU A 3 46.87 -33.30 -47.42
C LEU A 3 45.38 -33.61 -47.44
N ALA A 4 44.65 -32.87 -46.61
CA ALA A 4 43.21 -32.89 -46.49
C ALA A 4 42.53 -32.24 -47.71
N THR A 5 41.47 -32.88 -48.15
CA THR A 5 40.59 -32.46 -49.24
C THR A 5 39.73 -31.28 -48.80
N ALA A 6 39.81 -30.18 -49.56
CA ALA A 6 39.00 -29.00 -49.38
C ALA A 6 37.55 -29.24 -49.86
N PHE A 7 36.57 -28.92 -49.02
CA PHE A 7 35.18 -28.72 -49.44
C PHE A 7 34.85 -27.23 -49.36
N ALA A 8 34.51 -26.68 -50.52
CA ALA A 8 33.97 -25.33 -50.67
C ALA A 8 32.56 -25.28 -50.07
N VAL A 9 32.34 -24.38 -49.11
CA VAL A 9 31.03 -24.07 -48.57
C VAL A 9 30.44 -22.92 -49.38
N VAL A 10 29.29 -23.18 -49.98
CA VAL A 10 28.48 -22.22 -50.72
C VAL A 10 27.84 -21.26 -49.72
N ALA A 11 28.08 -19.96 -49.90
CA ALA A 11 27.44 -18.89 -49.14
C ALA A 11 25.95 -18.82 -49.50
N ALA A 12 25.09 -19.20 -48.56
CA ALA A 12 23.66 -18.88 -48.59
C ALA A 12 23.42 -17.71 -47.65
N CYS A 13 22.89 -16.61 -48.19
CA CYS A 13 22.43 -15.46 -47.41
C CYS A 13 21.14 -15.86 -46.69
N GLY A 14 21.21 -16.00 -45.36
CA GLY A 14 20.06 -16.11 -44.47
C GLY A 14 20.17 -15.01 -43.42
N SER A 15 19.30 -14.01 -43.51
CA SER A 15 19.19 -12.92 -42.55
C SER A 15 18.41 -13.37 -41.32
N ASP A 16 19.10 -13.97 -40.36
CA ASP A 16 18.59 -14.14 -38.99
C ASP A 16 19.07 -12.95 -38.16
N ALA A 17 18.26 -11.90 -38.16
CA ALA A 17 18.40 -10.81 -37.21
C ALA A 17 17.82 -11.24 -35.87
N ASP A 18 18.68 -11.26 -34.86
CA ASP A 18 18.37 -11.38 -33.44
C ASP A 18 17.19 -10.48 -33.05
N ASN A 19 16.01 -11.07 -32.83
CA ASN A 19 14.93 -10.42 -32.09
C ASN A 19 15.09 -10.74 -30.60
N SER A 20 16.18 -10.24 -30.02
CA SER A 20 16.21 -9.97 -28.58
C SER A 20 15.35 -8.72 -28.36
N ALA A 21 14.08 -8.92 -27.99
CA ALA A 21 13.21 -7.83 -27.60
C ALA A 21 13.86 -7.10 -26.41
N ALA A 22 14.32 -5.87 -26.66
CA ALA A 22 14.74 -4.96 -25.62
C ALA A 22 13.60 -4.79 -24.60
N PRO A 23 13.89 -4.65 -23.29
CA PRO A 23 12.86 -4.30 -22.33
C PRO A 23 12.22 -2.99 -22.76
N ALA A 24 10.88 -2.94 -22.71
CA ALA A 24 10.15 -1.71 -22.93
C ALA A 24 10.71 -0.62 -22.01
N ALA A 25 11.07 0.52 -22.59
CA ALA A 25 11.44 1.70 -21.84
C ALA A 25 10.35 2.02 -20.81
N ALA A 26 10.75 2.47 -19.63
CA ALA A 26 9.85 2.92 -18.56
C ALA A 26 8.76 3.82 -19.16
N GLY A 27 7.52 3.33 -19.13
CA GLY A 27 6.39 3.99 -19.75
C GLY A 27 6.10 5.32 -19.06
N SER A 28 5.84 6.34 -19.88
CA SER A 28 5.20 7.58 -19.47
C SER A 28 3.92 7.29 -18.69
N HIS A 29 3.72 7.96 -17.55
CA HIS A 29 2.47 7.98 -16.78
C HIS A 29 1.27 8.06 -17.73
N SER A 30 0.58 6.93 -17.92
CA SER A 30 -0.57 6.87 -18.82
C SER A 30 -1.77 7.39 -18.05
N ALA A 31 -2.33 8.51 -18.51
CA ALA A 31 -3.63 8.98 -18.06
C ALA A 31 -4.62 7.81 -18.12
N HIS A 32 -5.21 7.46 -16.98
CA HIS A 32 -6.18 6.38 -16.92
C HIS A 32 -7.38 6.74 -17.79
N ALA A 33 -7.63 5.93 -18.83
CA ALA A 33 -8.76 6.14 -19.72
C ALA A 33 -10.05 6.13 -18.88
N GLY A 34 -10.86 7.19 -19.02
CA GLY A 34 -12.13 7.35 -18.31
C GLY A 34 -13.10 6.22 -18.64
N GLY A 35 -13.10 5.18 -17.82
CA GLY A 35 -14.02 4.06 -17.88
C GLY A 35 -14.78 3.97 -16.57
N SER A 36 -16.09 3.70 -16.67
CA SER A 36 -16.90 3.24 -15.53
C SER A 36 -16.21 2.05 -14.87
N SER A 37 -16.27 1.96 -13.53
CA SER A 37 -15.83 0.78 -12.80
C SER A 37 -16.45 -0.49 -13.41
N ALA A 38 -15.66 -1.56 -13.54
CA ALA A 38 -16.15 -2.84 -14.02
C ALA A 38 -17.36 -3.32 -13.19
N PRO A 39 -18.32 -4.08 -13.76
CA PRO A 39 -19.42 -4.62 -12.96
C PRO A 39 -18.87 -5.56 -11.87
N PRO A 40 -19.48 -5.60 -10.67
CA PRO A 40 -19.09 -6.54 -9.63
C PRO A 40 -19.39 -7.99 -10.07
N GLN A 41 -18.73 -8.94 -9.42
CA GLN A 41 -19.08 -10.36 -9.54
C GLN A 41 -20.49 -10.61 -8.99
N PRO A 42 -21.21 -11.65 -9.45
CA PRO A 42 -22.50 -12.02 -8.88
C PRO A 42 -22.44 -12.25 -7.36
N LEU A 43 -23.53 -11.96 -6.65
CA LEU A 43 -23.67 -12.28 -5.22
C LEU A 43 -23.67 -13.81 -5.00
N ARG A 44 -22.88 -14.28 -4.03
CA ARG A 44 -23.00 -15.66 -3.53
C ARG A 44 -24.20 -15.76 -2.60
N ALA A 45 -24.65 -16.98 -2.31
CA ALA A 45 -25.81 -17.20 -1.44
C ALA A 45 -25.60 -16.57 -0.06
N GLY A 46 -26.53 -15.74 0.40
CA GLY A 46 -26.44 -15.04 1.70
C GLY A 46 -25.62 -13.75 1.67
N GLU A 47 -25.04 -13.37 0.53
CA GLU A 47 -24.38 -12.09 0.37
C GLU A 47 -25.34 -10.97 -0.05
N ARG A 48 -24.98 -9.74 0.28
CA ARG A 48 -25.63 -8.51 -0.17
C ARG A 48 -24.58 -7.44 -0.47
N PHE A 49 -24.97 -6.46 -1.27
CA PHE A 49 -24.19 -5.23 -1.41
C PHE A 49 -24.68 -4.15 -0.46
N VAL A 50 -23.75 -3.33 0.02
CA VAL A 50 -24.01 -2.03 0.66
C VAL A 50 -23.20 -0.99 -0.11
N ASP A 51 -23.89 -0.08 -0.77
CA ASP A 51 -23.26 0.98 -1.57
C ASP A 51 -23.08 2.23 -0.72
N LEU A 52 -21.82 2.64 -0.56
CA LEU A 52 -21.42 3.81 0.19
C LEU A 52 -20.90 4.86 -0.79
N LYS A 53 -21.24 6.13 -0.57
CA LYS A 53 -20.75 7.26 -1.36
C LYS A 53 -20.30 8.37 -0.43
N MET A 54 -19.22 9.07 -0.78
CA MET A 54 -18.85 10.31 -0.10
C MET A 54 -20.08 11.24 0.00
N ALA A 55 -20.23 11.91 1.15
CA ALA A 55 -21.41 12.73 1.41
C ALA A 55 -21.53 13.87 0.39
N GLU A 56 -20.41 14.52 0.09
CA GLU A 56 -20.30 15.66 -0.81
C GLU A 56 -19.15 15.44 -1.81
N ALA A 57 -19.18 16.16 -2.93
CA ALA A 57 -18.10 16.12 -3.89
C ALA A 57 -16.93 16.96 -3.36
N TYR A 58 -15.73 16.42 -3.41
CA TYR A 58 -14.51 17.06 -2.94
C TYR A 58 -13.67 17.56 -4.11
N THR A 59 -13.20 18.81 -4.03
CA THR A 59 -12.27 19.38 -5.01
C THR A 59 -10.88 19.40 -4.38
N PRO A 60 -9.96 18.50 -4.81
CA PRO A 60 -8.60 18.51 -4.32
C PRO A 60 -7.87 19.78 -4.73
N ALA A 61 -6.96 20.21 -3.88
CA ALA A 61 -6.08 21.34 -4.08
C ALA A 61 -4.62 20.93 -3.87
N PRO A 62 -3.67 21.52 -4.60
CA PRO A 62 -2.26 21.27 -4.36
C PRO A 62 -1.90 21.66 -2.92
N PRO A 63 -1.05 20.86 -2.23
CA PRO A 63 -0.65 21.16 -0.86
C PRO A 63 0.07 22.50 -0.74
N GLU A 64 -0.07 23.15 0.42
CA GLU A 64 0.67 24.37 0.74
C GLU A 64 2.19 24.09 0.69
N GLY A 65 2.92 24.85 -0.13
CA GLY A 65 4.35 24.61 -0.40
C GLY A 65 4.65 24.00 -1.78
N GLY A 66 3.61 23.66 -2.56
CA GLY A 66 3.72 23.13 -3.91
C GLY A 66 3.80 21.61 -3.96
N GLY A 67 3.37 21.04 -5.07
CA GLY A 67 3.20 19.59 -5.24
C GLY A 67 1.97 19.30 -6.09
N THR A 68 1.74 18.03 -6.39
CA THR A 68 0.59 17.58 -7.20
C THR A 68 -0.29 16.60 -6.45
N ASP A 69 0.16 16.08 -5.32
CA ASP A 69 -0.47 14.97 -4.63
C ASP A 69 -1.17 15.46 -3.37
N GLU A 70 -2.44 15.07 -3.20
CA GLU A 70 -3.21 15.32 -1.98
C GLU A 70 -3.84 14.01 -1.52
N TYR A 71 -3.68 13.70 -0.23
CA TYR A 71 -4.27 12.52 0.38
C TYR A 71 -5.37 12.96 1.33
N ARG A 72 -6.58 12.47 1.10
CA ARG A 72 -7.76 12.90 1.85
C ARG A 72 -8.55 11.70 2.35
N CYS A 73 -8.67 11.57 3.67
CA CYS A 73 -9.58 10.65 4.32
C CYS A 73 -10.95 11.29 4.49
N GLN A 74 -12.00 10.52 4.22
CA GLN A 74 -13.37 10.87 4.56
C GLN A 74 -14.05 9.67 5.23
N VAL A 75 -14.82 9.97 6.26
CA VAL A 75 -15.61 8.98 6.99
C VAL A 75 -16.94 8.74 6.30
N ILE A 76 -17.33 7.46 6.17
CA ILE A 76 -18.62 7.04 5.65
C ILE A 76 -19.24 6.01 6.61
N ASP A 77 -20.46 6.26 7.05
CA ASP A 77 -21.20 5.37 7.94
C ASP A 77 -21.99 4.34 7.12
N PRO A 78 -21.69 3.03 7.22
CA PRO A 78 -22.44 2.00 6.52
C PRO A 78 -23.84 1.75 7.09
N GLY A 79 -24.18 2.35 8.24
CA GLY A 79 -25.49 2.23 8.87
C GLY A 79 -25.81 0.81 9.36
N LEU A 80 -24.78 0.01 9.66
CA LEU A 80 -24.97 -1.38 10.07
C LEU A 80 -25.67 -1.44 11.44
N THR A 81 -26.82 -2.11 11.46
CA THR A 81 -27.58 -2.39 12.70
C THR A 81 -27.33 -3.79 13.26
N LYS A 82 -26.58 -4.62 12.53
CA LYS A 82 -26.19 -5.99 12.90
C LYS A 82 -24.78 -6.26 12.39
N ALA A 83 -24.05 -7.11 13.11
CA ALA A 83 -22.74 -7.56 12.69
C ALA A 83 -22.81 -8.23 11.30
N ALA A 84 -21.78 -8.02 10.49
CA ALA A 84 -21.63 -8.64 9.19
C ALA A 84 -20.14 -8.86 8.89
N PHE A 85 -19.84 -9.76 7.96
CA PHE A 85 -18.49 -9.97 7.46
C PHE A 85 -18.35 -9.36 6.07
N LEU A 86 -17.35 -8.49 5.93
CA LEU A 86 -16.91 -7.91 4.68
C LEU A 86 -16.07 -8.93 3.90
N THR A 87 -16.65 -9.48 2.84
CA THR A 87 -16.03 -10.51 1.98
C THR A 87 -15.57 -9.95 0.64
N GLY A 88 -15.76 -8.66 0.41
CA GLY A 88 -15.23 -7.96 -0.75
C GLY A 88 -15.55 -6.48 -0.78
N THR A 89 -14.80 -5.75 -1.59
CA THR A 89 -14.88 -4.30 -1.74
C THR A 89 -14.73 -3.94 -3.21
N GLN A 90 -15.38 -2.86 -3.61
CA GLN A 90 -15.19 -2.26 -4.93
C GLN A 90 -15.21 -0.74 -4.80
N VAL A 91 -14.06 -0.12 -4.99
CA VAL A 91 -13.97 1.35 -5.08
C VAL A 91 -14.38 1.79 -6.48
N MET A 92 -15.17 2.86 -6.53
CA MET A 92 -15.76 3.43 -7.74
C MET A 92 -15.57 4.95 -7.70
N PRO A 93 -14.40 5.46 -8.13
CA PRO A 93 -14.21 6.90 -8.19
C PRO A 93 -15.14 7.54 -9.21
N GLU A 94 -15.59 8.76 -8.92
CA GLU A 94 -16.40 9.53 -9.88
C GLU A 94 -15.49 10.16 -10.93
N ASN A 95 -14.29 10.57 -10.53
CA ASN A 95 -13.32 11.22 -11.39
C ASN A 95 -11.97 10.49 -11.35
N VAL A 96 -11.86 9.41 -12.14
CA VAL A 96 -10.62 8.61 -12.31
C VAL A 96 -9.47 9.38 -12.97
N ALA A 97 -9.70 10.60 -13.47
CA ALA A 97 -8.63 11.45 -13.99
C ALA A 97 -7.81 12.14 -12.89
N ILE A 98 -8.38 12.26 -11.68
CA ILE A 98 -7.68 12.80 -10.50
C ILE A 98 -7.56 11.80 -9.36
N ALA A 99 -8.55 10.91 -9.17
CA ALA A 99 -8.47 9.85 -8.17
C ALA A 99 -7.47 8.80 -8.62
N HIS A 100 -6.32 8.78 -7.96
CA HIS A 100 -5.16 8.04 -8.41
C HIS A 100 -4.94 6.74 -7.62
N HIS A 101 -5.24 6.72 -6.33
CA HIS A 101 -5.49 5.49 -5.58
C HIS A 101 -6.48 5.74 -4.45
N ALA A 102 -7.02 4.68 -3.88
CA ALA A 102 -7.89 4.76 -2.73
C ALA A 102 -7.67 3.59 -1.78
N ILE A 103 -7.82 3.86 -0.50
CA ILE A 103 -7.70 2.85 0.55
C ILE A 103 -8.99 2.82 1.35
N VAL A 104 -9.44 1.61 1.65
CA VAL A 104 -10.60 1.38 2.49
C VAL A 104 -10.10 0.89 3.85
N TYR A 105 -10.38 1.67 4.88
CA TYR A 105 -10.19 1.27 6.26
C TYR A 105 -11.53 0.93 6.90
N ALA A 106 -11.56 -0.12 7.72
CA ALA A 106 -12.68 -0.43 8.59
C ALA A 106 -12.32 -0.08 10.04
N VAL A 107 -13.06 0.85 10.62
CA VAL A 107 -12.88 1.30 12.00
C VAL A 107 -13.96 0.64 12.87
N PRO A 108 -13.60 -0.15 13.89
CA PRO A 108 -14.53 -0.71 14.87
C PRO A 108 -15.27 0.39 15.65
N PRO A 109 -16.37 0.04 16.35
CA PRO A 109 -17.15 1.03 17.12
C PRO A 109 -16.34 1.78 18.20
N GLY A 110 -15.25 1.19 18.70
CA GLY A 110 -14.35 1.81 19.67
C GLY A 110 -13.71 3.11 19.17
N GLY A 111 -13.24 3.13 17.92
CA GLY A 111 -12.61 4.30 17.29
C GLY A 111 -13.58 5.26 16.60
N ALA A 112 -14.87 4.92 16.54
CA ALA A 112 -15.85 5.67 15.77
C ALA A 112 -16.03 7.12 16.27
N ALA A 113 -15.91 7.35 17.59
CA ALA A 113 -16.01 8.69 18.16
C ALA A 113 -14.81 9.57 17.77
N ALA A 114 -13.60 9.02 17.86
CA ALA A 114 -12.37 9.74 17.50
C ALA A 114 -12.35 10.14 16.02
N VAL A 115 -12.76 9.23 15.12
CA VAL A 115 -12.87 9.53 13.69
C VAL A 115 -13.86 10.65 13.41
N ARG A 116 -15.03 10.64 14.07
CA ARG A 116 -16.03 11.70 13.90
C ARG A 116 -15.55 13.04 14.47
N GLU A 117 -14.80 13.02 15.56
CA GLU A 117 -14.18 14.22 16.13
C GLU A 117 -13.11 14.78 15.20
N GLN A 118 -12.26 13.92 14.61
CA GLN A 118 -11.28 14.32 13.60
C GLN A 118 -11.94 15.00 12.40
N ASP A 119 -12.98 14.39 11.85
CA ASP A 119 -13.74 14.94 10.73
C ASP A 119 -14.38 16.29 11.10
N ALA A 120 -15.01 16.38 12.27
CA ALA A 120 -15.68 17.60 12.72
C ALA A 120 -14.73 18.76 13.04
N LYS A 121 -13.51 18.49 13.54
CA LYS A 121 -12.53 19.53 13.88
C LYS A 121 -11.73 20.02 12.68
N THR A 122 -11.69 19.26 11.59
CA THR A 122 -10.92 19.61 10.39
C THR A 122 -11.72 20.52 9.48
N PRO A 123 -11.18 21.68 9.04
CA PRO A 123 -11.86 22.50 8.05
C PRO A 123 -12.04 21.78 6.71
N GLY A 124 -13.25 21.86 6.15
CA GLY A 124 -13.61 21.23 4.88
C GLY A 124 -14.08 19.78 5.01
N LEU A 125 -14.20 19.07 3.89
CA LEU A 125 -14.69 17.69 3.87
C LEU A 125 -13.55 16.73 4.18
N GLY A 126 -13.61 15.96 5.28
CA GLY A 126 -12.55 15.02 5.63
C GLY A 126 -11.29 15.65 6.22
N TRP A 127 -10.20 14.89 6.25
CA TRP A 127 -8.91 15.31 6.78
C TRP A 127 -7.74 14.72 5.98
N GLN A 128 -6.54 15.26 6.15
CA GLN A 128 -5.34 14.71 5.53
C GLN A 128 -4.91 13.45 6.29
N CYS A 129 -4.58 12.38 5.56
CA CYS A 129 -4.10 11.11 6.10
C CYS A 129 -3.20 10.44 5.05
N PHE A 130 -2.15 9.71 5.44
CA PHE A 130 -1.19 9.13 4.49
C PHE A 130 -0.98 7.63 4.74
N GLY A 131 -0.27 7.24 5.81
CA GLY A 131 0.03 5.85 6.16
C GLY A 131 -1.04 5.13 6.99
N GLY A 132 -2.30 5.59 6.96
CA GLY A 132 -3.36 5.05 7.80
C GLY A 132 -4.59 5.94 7.85
N THR A 133 -5.37 5.81 8.92
CA THR A 133 -6.53 6.69 9.16
C THR A 133 -6.10 8.10 9.54
N GLY A 134 -4.93 8.28 10.17
CA GLY A 134 -4.47 9.56 10.70
C GLY A 134 -5.29 10.06 11.89
N VAL A 135 -5.84 9.13 12.69
CA VAL A 135 -6.71 9.42 13.84
C VAL A 135 -6.30 8.57 15.02
N ASP A 136 -5.95 9.23 16.12
CA ASP A 136 -5.69 8.59 17.41
C ASP A 136 -6.94 7.84 17.92
N GLY A 137 -6.80 6.58 18.31
CA GLY A 137 -7.91 5.68 18.64
C GLY A 137 -8.50 4.94 17.43
N ALA A 138 -7.85 4.99 16.27
CA ALA A 138 -8.24 4.30 15.04
C ALA A 138 -7.04 3.95 14.14
N GLU A 139 -5.87 3.71 14.72
CA GLU A 139 -4.61 3.40 14.04
C GLU A 139 -4.61 1.97 13.50
N VAL A 140 -4.03 1.78 12.31
CA VAL A 140 -3.87 0.44 11.73
C VAL A 140 -2.73 -0.31 12.40
N GLU A 141 -1.63 0.38 12.69
CA GLU A 141 -0.42 -0.21 13.28
C GLU A 141 -0.67 -0.74 14.71
N GLU A 142 -1.55 -0.07 15.46
CA GLU A 142 -1.96 -0.52 16.80
C GLU A 142 -3.10 -1.57 16.76
N GLY A 143 -3.57 -1.95 15.57
CA GLY A 143 -4.66 -2.90 15.38
C GLY A 143 -6.05 -2.37 15.74
N GLU A 144 -6.19 -1.04 15.85
CA GLU A 144 -7.45 -0.36 16.18
C GLU A 144 -8.34 -0.14 14.97
N ALA A 145 -7.77 -0.11 13.76
CA ALA A 145 -8.46 -0.17 12.48
C ALA A 145 -7.87 -1.24 11.55
N ALA A 146 -8.67 -1.71 10.59
CA ALA A 146 -8.21 -2.64 9.57
C ALA A 146 -8.04 -1.95 8.23
N TRP A 147 -6.88 -2.08 7.59
CA TRP A 147 -6.69 -1.78 6.18
C TRP A 147 -7.26 -2.92 5.34
N VAL A 148 -8.51 -2.75 4.86
CA VAL A 148 -9.27 -3.87 4.27
C VAL A 148 -9.09 -4.01 2.77
N ASP A 149 -8.77 -2.92 2.07
CA ASP A 149 -8.53 -2.92 0.63
C ASP A 149 -7.66 -1.73 0.19
N THR A 150 -7.02 -1.90 -0.95
CA THR A 150 -6.23 -0.88 -1.63
C THR A 150 -6.53 -0.97 -3.13
N TRP A 151 -7.01 0.14 -3.68
CA TRP A 151 -7.48 0.26 -5.05
C TRP A 151 -6.55 1.16 -5.85
N ALA A 152 -6.23 0.71 -7.06
CA ALA A 152 -5.58 1.49 -8.10
C ALA A 152 -6.41 1.43 -9.39
N PRO A 153 -6.36 2.45 -10.26
CA PRO A 153 -7.11 2.51 -11.51
C PRO A 153 -7.01 1.24 -12.35
N GLY A 154 -8.17 0.75 -12.78
CA GLY A 154 -8.31 -0.53 -13.49
C GLY A 154 -8.41 -1.76 -12.58
N ALA A 155 -8.31 -1.62 -11.26
CA ALA A 155 -8.66 -2.69 -10.34
C ALA A 155 -10.17 -2.99 -10.40
N MET A 156 -10.49 -4.28 -10.31
CA MET A 156 -11.86 -4.79 -10.23
C MET A 156 -12.26 -4.97 -8.75
N GLU A 157 -13.42 -5.58 -8.51
CA GLU A 157 -13.81 -5.98 -7.15
C GLU A 157 -12.73 -6.87 -6.49
N THR A 158 -12.28 -6.44 -5.31
CA THR A 158 -11.53 -7.28 -4.38
C THR A 158 -12.51 -8.26 -3.75
N LEU A 159 -12.29 -9.56 -3.96
CA LEU A 159 -13.20 -10.61 -3.50
C LEU A 159 -12.46 -11.70 -2.73
N PHE A 160 -12.78 -11.85 -1.45
CA PHE A 160 -12.27 -12.92 -0.58
C PHE A 160 -13.16 -14.17 -0.66
N THR A 161 -12.73 -15.26 0.00
CA THR A 161 -13.56 -16.47 0.12
C THR A 161 -14.81 -16.18 0.95
N GLN A 162 -15.87 -16.98 0.78
CA GLN A 162 -17.15 -16.69 1.44
C GLN A 162 -17.13 -17.01 2.94
N ASP A 163 -16.21 -17.88 3.35
CA ASP A 163 -16.01 -18.35 4.70
C ASP A 163 -15.06 -17.47 5.52
N ALA A 164 -14.57 -16.35 4.97
CA ALA A 164 -13.67 -15.44 5.66
C ALA A 164 -13.86 -13.97 5.27
N GLY A 165 -13.75 -13.05 6.23
CA GLY A 165 -13.97 -11.62 5.98
C GLY A 165 -13.60 -10.76 7.18
N PHE A 166 -13.46 -9.45 6.96
CA PHE A 166 -13.31 -8.49 8.06
C PHE A 166 -14.65 -8.32 8.77
N LYS A 167 -14.68 -8.47 10.08
CA LYS A 167 -15.92 -8.33 10.84
C LYS A 167 -16.24 -6.84 11.03
N LEU A 168 -17.45 -6.45 10.66
CA LEU A 168 -17.99 -5.12 10.88
C LEU A 168 -19.10 -5.23 11.92
N GLU A 169 -18.91 -4.57 13.06
CA GLU A 169 -19.90 -4.52 14.14
C GLU A 169 -20.88 -3.36 13.92
N PRO A 170 -22.06 -3.37 14.56
CA PRO A 170 -22.92 -2.20 14.58
C PRO A 170 -22.17 -0.97 15.11
N GLY A 171 -22.18 0.12 14.35
CA GLY A 171 -21.42 1.34 14.66
C GLY A 171 -19.99 1.37 14.11
N SER A 172 -19.52 0.32 13.42
CA SER A 172 -18.30 0.40 12.61
C SER A 172 -18.42 1.48 11.53
N LEU A 173 -17.32 2.17 11.25
CA LEU A 173 -17.21 3.17 10.20
C LEU A 173 -16.28 2.68 9.09
N ILE A 174 -16.49 3.21 7.89
CA ILE A 174 -15.52 3.10 6.80
C ILE A 174 -14.80 4.44 6.68
N VAL A 175 -13.48 4.42 6.68
CA VAL A 175 -12.69 5.59 6.28
C VAL A 175 -12.16 5.31 4.88
N LEU A 176 -12.57 6.14 3.93
CA LEU A 176 -12.10 6.10 2.55
C LEU A 176 -11.00 7.15 2.40
N GLN A 177 -9.75 6.71 2.27
CA GLN A 177 -8.66 7.57 1.83
C GLN A 177 -8.67 7.61 0.31
N VAL A 178 -8.58 8.80 -0.27
CA VAL A 178 -8.33 8.99 -1.71
C VAL A 178 -7.08 9.82 -1.86
N HIS A 179 -6.13 9.31 -2.64
CA HIS A 179 -5.02 10.10 -3.14
C HIS A 179 -5.40 10.68 -4.48
N TYR A 180 -5.43 12.01 -4.51
CA TYR A 180 -5.63 12.81 -5.69
C TYR A 180 -4.29 13.20 -6.29
N ASN A 181 -4.06 12.81 -7.53
CA ASN A 181 -2.89 13.22 -8.29
C ASN A 181 -3.30 14.30 -9.32
N LEU A 182 -2.79 15.51 -9.11
CA LEU A 182 -3.02 16.69 -9.95
C LEU A 182 -1.88 16.93 -10.97
N LEU A 183 -1.00 15.96 -11.19
CA LEU A 183 0.11 16.06 -12.16
C LEU A 183 -0.43 16.24 -13.57
N ALA A 184 -1.49 15.50 -13.93
CA ALA A 184 -2.17 15.62 -15.21
C ALA A 184 -2.74 17.02 -15.46
N THR A 185 -2.85 17.86 -14.42
CA THR A 185 -3.43 19.20 -14.47
C THR A 185 -2.46 20.30 -14.01
N ASP A 186 -1.16 20.01 -14.03
CA ASP A 186 -0.09 20.93 -13.62
C ASP A 186 -0.32 21.50 -12.21
N GLY A 187 -0.82 20.67 -11.29
CA GLY A 187 -1.14 21.06 -9.92
C GLY A 187 -2.38 21.94 -9.78
N LYS A 188 -3.19 22.11 -10.83
CA LYS A 188 -4.46 22.85 -10.77
C LYS A 188 -5.61 21.91 -10.38
N PRO A 189 -6.57 22.37 -9.56
CA PRO A 189 -7.80 21.62 -9.32
C PRO A 189 -8.47 21.23 -10.65
N ALA A 190 -8.79 19.96 -10.83
CA ALA A 190 -9.31 19.41 -12.08
C ALA A 190 -10.71 18.83 -11.92
N GLY A 191 -11.57 19.66 -11.36
CA GLY A 191 -12.94 19.29 -11.01
C GLY A 191 -13.04 18.74 -9.60
N SER A 192 -14.15 18.07 -9.34
CA SER A 192 -14.40 17.38 -8.07
C SER A 192 -14.40 15.88 -8.27
N ASP A 193 -14.33 15.16 -7.17
CA ASP A 193 -14.55 13.73 -7.09
C ASP A 193 -15.54 13.42 -5.95
N ARG A 194 -16.44 12.48 -6.19
CA ARG A 194 -17.37 11.97 -5.18
C ARG A 194 -17.33 10.45 -5.20
N SER A 195 -16.16 9.92 -4.88
CA SER A 195 -15.89 8.48 -4.86
C SER A 195 -16.91 7.70 -4.03
N ALA A 196 -17.14 6.46 -4.47
CA ALA A 196 -18.00 5.50 -3.81
C ALA A 196 -17.22 4.21 -3.51
N VAL A 197 -17.68 3.46 -2.51
CA VAL A 197 -17.21 2.11 -2.21
C VAL A 197 -18.41 1.20 -2.02
N ARG A 198 -18.41 0.07 -2.73
CA ARG A 198 -19.39 -1.00 -2.55
C ARG A 198 -18.79 -2.03 -1.64
N LEU A 199 -19.50 -2.34 -0.56
CA LEU A 199 -19.17 -3.43 0.35
C LEU A 199 -19.97 -4.67 -0.05
N ARG A 200 -19.30 -5.81 -0.13
CA ARG A 200 -19.95 -7.13 -0.20
C ARG A 200 -19.97 -7.72 1.20
N LEU A 201 -21.17 -7.92 1.74
CA LEU A 201 -21.37 -8.38 3.10
C LEU A 201 -22.11 -9.72 3.13
N THR A 202 -21.76 -10.56 4.10
CA THR A 202 -22.54 -11.72 4.52
C THR A 202 -22.80 -11.65 6.02
N ASP A 203 -23.89 -12.26 6.49
CA ASP A 203 -24.12 -12.40 7.94
C ASP A 203 -23.16 -13.42 8.57
N GLY A 204 -22.48 -14.20 7.73
CA GLY A 204 -21.53 -15.24 8.14
C GLY A 204 -22.20 -16.45 8.79
N THR A 205 -21.37 -17.35 9.29
CA THR A 205 -21.76 -18.51 10.08
C THR A 205 -20.85 -18.58 11.33
N PRO A 206 -21.13 -19.46 12.30
CA PRO A 206 -20.20 -19.69 13.42
C PRO A 206 -18.81 -20.19 12.98
N GLN A 207 -18.65 -20.60 11.72
CA GLN A 207 -17.38 -21.03 11.14
C GLN A 207 -16.72 -19.93 10.30
N THR A 208 -17.36 -18.77 10.11
CA THR A 208 -16.75 -17.67 9.38
C THR A 208 -15.52 -17.17 10.11
N ARG A 209 -14.44 -17.09 9.36
CA ARG A 209 -13.12 -16.73 9.83
C ARG A 209 -12.97 -15.23 9.78
N GLU A 210 -12.64 -14.65 10.92
CA GLU A 210 -12.45 -13.20 11.03
C GLU A 210 -11.06 -12.82 10.52
N PHE A 211 -11.01 -11.84 9.62
CA PHE A 211 -9.76 -11.22 9.19
C PHE A 211 -9.32 -10.12 10.13
N VAL A 212 -8.01 -10.02 10.27
CA VAL A 212 -7.29 -8.87 10.79
C VAL A 212 -6.19 -8.51 9.81
N THR A 213 -5.79 -7.25 9.83
CA THR A 213 -4.62 -6.76 9.11
C THR A 213 -3.40 -6.97 10.00
N TRP A 214 -2.31 -7.49 9.43
CA TRP A 214 -1.03 -7.61 10.11
C TRP A 214 0.06 -6.90 9.29
N PRO A 215 0.44 -5.68 9.69
CA PRO A 215 1.59 -4.96 9.13
C PRO A 215 2.90 -5.69 9.46
N LEU A 216 3.79 -5.79 8.47
CA LEU A 216 5.13 -6.33 8.60
C LEU A 216 6.11 -5.25 8.16
N ASP A 217 6.53 -4.42 9.10
CA ASP A 217 7.40 -3.27 8.84
C ASP A 217 8.88 -3.63 8.84
N ALA A 218 9.68 -2.85 8.13
CA ALA A 218 11.12 -2.82 8.31
C ALA A 218 11.64 -1.39 8.51
N PRO A 219 12.73 -1.22 9.28
CA PRO A 219 13.31 0.09 9.51
C PRO A 219 13.74 0.71 8.19
N THR A 220 13.29 1.94 7.95
CA THR A 220 13.64 2.69 6.75
C THR A 220 14.82 3.61 7.04
N ASP A 221 15.93 3.36 6.35
CA ASP A 221 17.21 4.08 6.55
C ASP A 221 17.92 4.26 5.19
N LEU A 222 17.51 5.26 4.41
CA LEU A 222 18.08 5.52 3.08
C LEU A 222 19.04 6.73 3.15
N PRO A 223 20.35 6.54 2.98
CA PRO A 223 21.28 7.65 2.92
C PRO A 223 21.03 8.51 1.66
N CYS A 224 21.46 9.79 1.72
CA CYS A 224 21.59 10.61 0.51
C CYS A 224 22.45 9.89 -0.55
N ALA A 225 22.17 10.17 -1.83
CA ALA A 225 23.03 9.70 -2.91
C ALA A 225 24.47 10.21 -2.75
N ALA A 226 25.45 9.51 -3.33
CA ALA A 226 26.87 9.78 -3.10
C ALA A 226 27.31 11.20 -3.54
N ASP A 227 26.61 11.81 -4.47
CA ASP A 227 26.81 13.16 -4.99
C ASP A 227 25.91 14.22 -4.32
N GLU A 228 25.06 13.82 -3.37
CA GLU A 228 24.17 14.70 -2.64
C GLU A 228 24.79 15.15 -1.32
N SER A 229 24.51 16.41 -0.95
CA SER A 229 24.87 16.94 0.36
C SER A 229 23.89 18.02 0.80
N GLY A 230 23.74 18.17 2.11
CA GLY A 230 22.85 19.18 2.69
C GLY A 230 22.57 18.88 4.16
N PRO A 231 21.93 19.81 4.88
CA PRO A 231 21.64 19.63 6.31
C PRO A 231 20.76 18.42 6.61
N LEU A 232 19.84 18.07 5.72
CA LEU A 232 18.94 16.93 5.88
C LEU A 232 19.57 15.60 5.46
N CYS A 233 20.80 15.57 4.93
CA CYS A 233 21.52 14.32 4.67
C CYS A 233 22.03 13.63 5.94
N ASP A 234 21.85 14.27 7.10
CA ASP A 234 22.02 13.66 8.41
C ASP A 234 20.72 12.99 8.88
N ARG A 235 20.82 11.75 9.39
CA ARG A 235 19.65 10.97 9.85
C ARG A 235 18.90 11.67 10.98
N ALA A 236 19.59 12.21 11.97
CA ALA A 236 18.95 12.85 13.11
C ALA A 236 18.25 14.16 12.70
N ALA A 237 18.86 14.92 11.78
CA ALA A 237 18.21 16.08 11.17
C ALA A 237 16.95 15.69 10.38
N SER A 238 16.98 14.56 9.67
CA SER A 238 15.80 14.04 8.95
C SER A 238 14.68 13.63 9.90
N ILE A 239 14.99 12.89 10.98
CA ILE A 239 14.02 12.55 12.03
C ILE A 239 13.41 13.80 12.65
N ALA A 240 14.22 14.82 12.96
CA ALA A 240 13.74 16.08 13.50
C ALA A 240 12.80 16.82 12.52
N ASP A 241 13.07 16.73 11.22
CA ASP A 241 12.20 17.27 10.17
C ASP A 241 10.86 16.52 10.06
N VAL A 242 10.89 15.18 10.05
CA VAL A 242 9.68 14.32 10.09
C VAL A 242 8.87 14.61 11.35
N THR A 243 9.51 14.66 12.51
CA THR A 243 8.90 15.00 13.81
C THR A 243 8.18 16.35 13.74
N LYS A 244 8.84 17.34 13.15
CA LYS A 244 8.26 18.68 13.01
C LYS A 244 7.05 18.69 12.06
N ARG A 245 7.08 17.88 10.99
CA ARG A 245 6.03 17.83 9.97
C ARG A 245 4.80 17.04 10.43
N PHE A 246 4.99 15.95 11.14
CA PHE A 246 3.94 14.96 11.40
C PHE A 246 3.71 14.66 12.89
N GLY A 247 4.55 15.20 13.77
CA GLY A 247 4.43 14.99 15.21
C GLY A 247 5.45 14.00 15.78
N PRO A 248 5.54 13.93 17.12
CA PRO A 248 6.55 13.13 17.82
C PRO A 248 6.38 11.63 17.63
N GLU A 249 5.15 11.14 17.49
CA GLU A 249 4.87 9.71 17.26
C GLU A 249 5.47 9.26 15.94
N VAL A 250 5.11 9.93 14.83
CA VAL A 250 5.66 9.63 13.49
C VAL A 250 7.19 9.77 13.45
N GLY A 251 7.72 10.77 14.15
CA GLY A 251 9.17 10.96 14.26
C GLY A 251 9.88 9.85 15.04
N GLY A 252 9.23 9.26 16.05
CA GLY A 252 9.75 8.19 16.90
C GLY A 252 9.82 6.84 16.20
N THR A 253 8.91 6.58 15.25
CA THR A 253 8.77 5.30 14.55
C THR A 253 10.06 4.81 13.89
N ALA A 254 10.90 5.71 13.38
CA ALA A 254 12.17 5.35 12.75
C ALA A 254 13.14 4.63 13.72
N ASP A 255 13.09 4.95 15.02
CA ASP A 255 13.90 4.30 16.05
C ASP A 255 13.15 3.10 16.66
N GLU A 256 11.83 3.18 16.82
CA GLU A 256 10.99 2.06 17.29
C GLU A 256 11.10 0.83 16.39
N GLN A 257 11.04 1.00 15.06
CA GLN A 257 11.19 -0.09 14.11
C GLN A 257 12.54 -0.80 14.24
N LEU A 258 13.62 -0.06 14.57
CA LEU A 258 14.92 -0.68 14.81
C LEU A 258 14.85 -1.64 16.00
N GLU A 259 14.20 -1.24 17.09
CA GLU A 259 14.02 -2.06 18.28
C GLU A 259 13.17 -3.30 18.00
N GLU A 260 12.04 -3.13 17.33
CA GLU A 260 11.13 -4.22 16.92
C GLU A 260 11.83 -5.26 16.06
N CYS A 261 12.70 -4.80 15.16
CA CYS A 261 13.49 -5.66 14.28
C CYS A 261 14.81 -6.15 14.90
N GLY A 262 15.02 -5.90 16.20
CA GLY A 262 16.19 -6.36 16.96
C GLY A 262 17.52 -5.73 16.49
N GLN A 263 17.46 -4.54 15.87
CA GLN A 263 18.60 -3.81 15.34
C GLN A 263 19.13 -2.82 16.39
N ARG A 264 20.43 -2.87 16.68
CA ARG A 264 21.08 -1.96 17.66
C ARG A 264 21.47 -0.60 17.09
N ALA A 265 21.42 -0.48 15.76
CA ALA A 265 21.81 0.69 15.01
C ALA A 265 21.13 0.65 13.63
N PRO A 266 20.86 1.81 13.02
CA PRO A 266 20.36 1.89 11.66
C PRO A 266 21.31 1.20 10.69
N LYS A 267 20.76 0.65 9.60
CA LYS A 267 21.51 0.03 8.51
C LYS A 267 21.28 0.81 7.22
N PRO A 268 22.07 1.87 6.97
CA PRO A 268 21.90 2.69 5.77
C PRO A 268 22.11 1.86 4.51
N GLY A 269 21.18 1.97 3.56
CA GLY A 269 21.32 1.40 2.23
C GLY A 269 19.99 1.25 1.52
N ASP A 270 20.05 0.80 0.26
CA ASP A 270 18.90 0.67 -0.63
C ASP A 270 18.04 -0.58 -0.36
N THR A 271 18.33 -1.36 0.68
CA THR A 271 17.58 -2.58 1.01
C THR A 271 17.36 -2.70 2.50
N GLN A 272 16.10 -2.83 2.89
CA GLN A 272 15.64 -2.94 4.28
C GLN A 272 14.97 -4.28 4.48
N THR A 273 15.13 -4.82 5.67
CA THR A 273 14.58 -6.12 6.00
C THR A 273 14.30 -6.24 7.49
N CYS A 274 13.26 -6.98 7.81
CA CYS A 274 12.90 -7.32 9.18
C CYS A 274 12.26 -8.71 9.24
N ASP A 275 12.56 -9.43 10.32
CA ASP A 275 11.98 -10.74 10.64
C ASP A 275 10.89 -10.59 11.70
N HIS A 276 9.66 -10.87 11.32
CA HIS A 276 8.49 -10.87 12.20
C HIS A 276 8.20 -12.28 12.67
N LYS A 277 8.20 -12.49 13.99
CA LYS A 277 7.84 -13.78 14.59
C LYS A 277 6.33 -13.93 14.64
N VAL A 278 5.83 -15.10 14.23
CA VAL A 278 4.41 -15.41 14.30
C VAL A 278 4.01 -15.58 15.77
N PRO A 279 3.17 -14.69 16.35
CA PRO A 279 2.93 -14.68 17.80
C PRO A 279 1.92 -15.74 18.24
N ALA A 280 1.01 -16.14 17.34
CA ALA A 280 -0.06 -17.08 17.61
C ALA A 280 -0.44 -17.85 16.33
N PRO A 281 -1.09 -19.03 16.44
CA PRO A 281 -1.59 -19.74 15.27
C PRO A 281 -2.54 -18.87 14.45
N MET A 282 -2.29 -18.75 13.16
CA MET A 282 -3.11 -17.96 12.24
C MET A 282 -2.99 -18.51 10.83
N THR A 283 -3.77 -17.96 9.90
CA THR A 283 -3.68 -18.31 8.48
C THR A 283 -3.58 -17.05 7.64
N LEU A 284 -2.65 -17.03 6.69
CA LEU A 284 -2.45 -15.97 5.70
C LEU A 284 -3.40 -16.17 4.50
N PHE A 285 -4.00 -15.10 4.00
CA PHE A 285 -4.92 -15.13 2.86
C PHE A 285 -4.52 -14.27 1.68
N ALA A 286 -3.98 -13.10 1.97
CA ALA A 286 -3.63 -12.10 0.98
C ALA A 286 -2.58 -11.17 1.59
N GLY A 287 -2.01 -10.32 0.75
CA GLY A 287 -1.22 -9.19 1.20
C GLY A 287 -0.94 -8.22 0.07
N PHE A 288 -0.39 -7.07 0.41
CA PHE A 288 0.14 -6.10 -0.53
C PHE A 288 1.36 -5.42 0.07
N GLY A 289 2.16 -4.82 -0.79
CA GLY A 289 3.30 -4.05 -0.37
C GLY A 289 2.97 -2.57 -0.34
N HIS A 290 3.41 -1.89 0.71
CA HIS A 290 3.33 -0.44 0.85
C HIS A 290 4.73 0.16 0.99
N MET A 291 5.04 1.05 0.06
CA MET A 291 6.29 1.83 -0.02
C MET A 291 5.96 3.16 -0.71
N HIS A 292 6.88 4.13 -0.67
CA HIS A 292 6.68 5.41 -1.32
C HIS A 292 7.41 5.49 -2.67
N LEU A 293 7.67 6.72 -3.13
CA LEU A 293 8.11 7.02 -4.50
C LEU A 293 9.49 6.46 -4.86
N LEU A 294 10.33 6.13 -3.88
CA LEU A 294 11.66 5.55 -4.08
C LEU A 294 11.62 4.00 -4.14
N GLY A 295 10.48 3.38 -3.85
CA GLY A 295 10.34 1.92 -3.85
C GLY A 295 10.51 1.26 -5.22
N ARG A 296 11.13 0.07 -5.23
CA ARG A 296 11.45 -0.71 -6.44
C ARG A 296 10.97 -2.15 -6.40
N ALA A 297 11.02 -2.78 -5.24
CA ALA A 297 10.50 -4.12 -5.05
C ALA A 297 10.19 -4.36 -3.57
N ILE A 298 9.21 -5.22 -3.33
CA ILE A 298 8.90 -5.71 -1.99
C ILE A 298 8.53 -7.18 -2.05
N LYS A 299 9.03 -7.94 -1.07
CA LYS A 299 8.82 -9.38 -0.95
C LYS A 299 8.58 -9.75 0.51
N VAL A 300 7.66 -10.67 0.75
CA VAL A 300 7.46 -11.32 2.05
C VAL A 300 7.70 -12.81 1.92
N GLU A 301 8.61 -13.33 2.75
CA GLU A 301 9.01 -14.74 2.78
C GLU A 301 8.67 -15.37 4.12
N LEU A 302 7.92 -16.47 4.10
CA LEU A 302 7.73 -17.35 5.24
C LEU A 302 8.96 -18.27 5.38
N ASN A 303 9.53 -18.33 6.58
CA ASN A 303 10.65 -19.19 6.99
C ASN A 303 11.86 -19.15 6.03
N PRO A 304 12.39 -17.96 5.71
CA PRO A 304 13.50 -17.82 4.76
C PRO A 304 14.75 -18.60 5.22
N GLY A 305 15.45 -19.20 4.26
CA GLY A 305 16.67 -19.99 4.53
C GLY A 305 16.42 -21.37 5.16
N THR A 306 15.17 -21.80 5.31
CA THR A 306 14.80 -23.13 5.79
C THR A 306 14.26 -24.01 4.64
N PRO A 307 14.19 -25.34 4.81
CA PRO A 307 13.54 -26.23 3.84
C PRO A 307 12.05 -25.92 3.58
N ASN A 308 11.40 -25.19 4.50
CA ASN A 308 9.98 -24.82 4.41
C ASN A 308 9.78 -23.38 3.91
N ALA A 309 10.82 -22.75 3.34
CA ALA A 309 10.75 -21.39 2.84
C ALA A 309 9.67 -21.25 1.76
N LYS A 310 8.83 -20.21 1.86
CA LYS A 310 7.77 -19.90 0.89
C LYS A 310 7.63 -18.40 0.69
N VAL A 311 7.54 -17.96 -0.55
CA VAL A 311 7.17 -16.57 -0.87
C VAL A 311 5.65 -16.42 -0.74
N VAL A 312 5.22 -15.46 0.07
CA VAL A 312 3.79 -15.17 0.35
C VAL A 312 3.35 -13.79 -0.16
N LEU A 313 4.29 -12.94 -0.56
CA LEU A 313 4.08 -11.74 -1.36
C LEU A 313 5.33 -11.51 -2.21
N ASP A 314 5.15 -11.22 -3.50
CA ASP A 314 6.26 -10.91 -4.42
C ASP A 314 5.83 -9.81 -5.38
N VAL A 315 6.42 -8.63 -5.22
CA VAL A 315 6.20 -7.46 -6.08
C VAL A 315 7.58 -7.00 -6.59
N PRO A 316 8.13 -7.67 -7.62
CA PRO A 316 9.51 -7.44 -8.07
C PRO A 316 9.69 -6.15 -8.88
N GLN A 317 8.58 -5.56 -9.34
CA GLN A 317 8.53 -4.27 -10.04
C GLN A 317 7.48 -3.43 -9.32
N PHE A 318 7.85 -2.96 -8.13
CA PHE A 318 6.98 -2.10 -7.35
C PHE A 318 6.70 -0.82 -8.12
N ASP A 319 5.43 -0.45 -8.11
CA ASP A 319 4.91 0.76 -8.69
C ASP A 319 4.08 1.44 -7.61
N PHE A 320 4.52 2.63 -7.19
CA PHE A 320 3.86 3.44 -6.17
C PHE A 320 2.39 3.70 -6.51
N ASP A 321 2.10 3.78 -7.81
CA ASP A 321 0.78 4.06 -8.36
C ASP A 321 -0.12 2.82 -8.37
N ASN A 322 0.44 1.63 -8.11
CA ASN A 322 -0.24 0.35 -8.26
C ASN A 322 0.05 -0.63 -7.11
N GLN A 323 -0.42 -0.28 -5.91
CA GLN A 323 -0.24 -1.07 -4.68
C GLN A 323 -1.45 -1.98 -4.42
N ARG A 324 -1.80 -2.87 -5.35
CA ARG A 324 -3.02 -3.69 -5.26
C ARG A 324 -2.87 -4.85 -4.27
N LEU A 325 -4.00 -5.22 -3.66
CA LEU A 325 -4.12 -6.46 -2.87
C LEU A 325 -3.89 -7.70 -3.75
N VAL A 326 -2.98 -8.57 -3.31
CA VAL A 326 -2.70 -9.86 -3.95
C VAL A 326 -3.20 -10.99 -3.06
N LYS A 327 -4.15 -11.78 -3.59
CA LYS A 327 -4.63 -12.99 -2.91
C LYS A 327 -3.62 -14.12 -3.09
N LEU A 328 -3.39 -14.86 -2.02
CA LEU A 328 -2.65 -16.12 -2.10
C LEU A 328 -3.47 -17.14 -2.93
N PRO A 329 -2.81 -17.97 -3.77
CA PRO A 329 -3.50 -19.04 -4.49
C PRO A 329 -4.27 -20.01 -3.58
N SER A 330 -3.76 -20.20 -2.37
CA SER A 330 -4.42 -20.91 -1.28
C SER A 330 -4.01 -20.32 0.07
N PRO A 331 -4.89 -20.34 1.09
CA PRO A 331 -4.53 -19.91 2.44
C PRO A 331 -3.34 -20.70 3.00
N VAL A 332 -2.50 -20.05 3.79
CA VAL A 332 -1.28 -20.66 4.37
C VAL A 332 -1.37 -20.63 5.88
N GLU A 333 -1.34 -21.81 6.50
CA GLU A 333 -1.30 -21.95 7.95
C GLU A 333 0.09 -21.60 8.47
N ILE A 334 0.14 -20.78 9.52
CA ILE A 334 1.36 -20.40 10.23
C ILE A 334 1.14 -20.49 11.74
N ALA A 335 2.22 -20.70 12.49
CA ALA A 335 2.17 -20.94 13.93
C ALA A 335 3.41 -20.40 14.66
N PRO A 336 3.37 -20.28 16.00
CA PRO A 336 4.55 -19.94 16.78
C PRO A 336 5.76 -20.82 16.42
N GLY A 337 6.89 -20.18 16.14
CA GLY A 337 8.09 -20.82 15.58
C GLY A 337 8.35 -20.45 14.13
N ASP A 338 7.30 -20.10 13.38
CA ASP A 338 7.45 -19.54 12.03
C ASP A 338 7.92 -18.08 12.07
N THR A 339 8.51 -17.62 10.96
CA THR A 339 9.00 -16.25 10.77
C THR A 339 8.58 -15.73 9.40
N LEU A 340 8.04 -14.52 9.34
CA LEU A 340 7.81 -13.79 8.09
C LEU A 340 8.88 -12.72 7.94
N ARG A 341 9.64 -12.74 6.85
CA ARG A 341 10.60 -11.70 6.51
C ARG A 341 10.02 -10.77 5.47
N VAL A 342 9.91 -9.49 5.78
CA VAL A 342 9.72 -8.45 4.77
C VAL A 342 11.09 -8.01 4.24
N THR A 343 11.18 -7.77 2.93
CA THR A 343 12.35 -7.17 2.28
C THR A 343 11.88 -6.17 1.25
N CYS A 344 12.37 -4.95 1.35
CA CYS A 344 12.13 -3.89 0.37
C CYS A 344 13.43 -3.45 -0.28
N THR A 345 13.35 -3.02 -1.53
CA THR A 345 14.44 -2.34 -2.22
C THR A 345 13.99 -0.99 -2.71
N HIS A 346 14.84 0.02 -2.56
CA HIS A 346 14.59 1.39 -3.00
C HIS A 346 15.66 1.85 -3.99
N ASP A 347 15.45 3.02 -4.58
CA ASP A 347 16.40 3.68 -5.46
C ASP A 347 16.38 5.19 -5.18
N VAL A 348 17.34 5.66 -4.38
CA VAL A 348 17.42 7.07 -3.98
C VAL A 348 17.70 8.01 -5.17
N GLU A 349 18.24 7.52 -6.29
CA GLU A 349 18.48 8.34 -7.49
C GLU A 349 17.17 8.80 -8.16
N LEU A 350 16.06 8.09 -7.90
CA LEU A 350 14.74 8.50 -8.40
C LEU A 350 14.37 9.91 -7.99
N ARG A 351 14.80 10.37 -6.82
CA ARG A 351 14.44 11.69 -6.32
C ARG A 351 14.83 12.82 -7.28
N LYS A 352 15.93 12.67 -8.03
CA LYS A 352 16.40 13.66 -9.01
C LYS A 352 15.54 13.69 -10.27
N ARG A 353 14.79 12.61 -10.51
CA ARG A 353 14.04 12.36 -11.74
C ARG A 353 12.54 12.57 -11.56
N LEU A 354 12.02 12.33 -10.36
CA LEU A 354 10.60 12.47 -10.04
C LEU A 354 10.23 13.94 -9.84
N PRO A 355 9.26 14.51 -10.58
CA PRO A 355 8.82 15.89 -10.40
C PRO A 355 8.42 16.24 -8.95
N GLN A 356 7.85 15.27 -8.23
CA GLN A 356 7.42 15.38 -6.83
C GLN A 356 8.60 15.59 -5.87
N LEU A 357 9.78 15.05 -6.20
CA LEU A 357 10.95 15.02 -5.30
C LEU A 357 12.10 15.91 -5.76
N SER A 358 12.24 16.14 -7.06
CA SER A 358 13.41 16.79 -7.69
C SER A 358 13.65 18.24 -7.26
N LYS A 359 12.62 18.90 -6.72
CA LYS A 359 12.71 20.28 -6.19
C LYS A 359 12.96 20.33 -4.70
N LEU A 360 12.87 19.20 -4.00
CA LEU A 360 13.10 19.11 -2.57
C LEU A 360 14.60 19.04 -2.28
N PRO A 361 15.06 19.60 -1.14
CA PRO A 361 16.45 19.44 -0.73
C PRO A 361 16.81 17.95 -0.57
N PRO A 362 18.03 17.54 -0.95
CA PRO A 362 18.55 16.24 -0.60
C PRO A 362 18.41 15.95 0.89
N ARG A 363 18.03 14.71 1.22
CA ARG A 363 17.79 14.24 2.58
C ARG A 363 18.08 12.76 2.73
N TYR A 364 18.54 12.39 3.91
CA TYR A 364 18.47 11.03 4.42
C TYR A 364 16.98 10.71 4.58
N VAL A 365 16.51 9.59 4.04
CA VAL A 365 15.10 9.20 4.13
C VAL A 365 14.93 8.21 5.25
N VAL A 366 14.09 8.55 6.23
CA VAL A 366 13.67 7.67 7.32
C VAL A 366 12.20 7.30 7.14
N TRP A 367 11.67 6.47 8.03
CA TRP A 367 10.23 6.22 8.08
C TRP A 367 9.47 7.53 8.30
N GLY A 368 8.38 7.73 7.57
CA GLY A 368 7.48 8.86 7.80
C GLY A 368 6.31 8.90 6.82
N ASP A 369 5.28 9.65 7.17
CA ASP A 369 4.01 9.78 6.43
C ASP A 369 4.08 10.65 5.17
N GLY A 370 5.23 11.21 4.79
CA GLY A 370 5.30 12.06 3.60
C GLY A 370 5.56 11.26 2.33
N THR A 371 5.03 11.73 1.18
CA THR A 371 5.42 11.22 -0.15
C THR A 371 6.94 11.30 -0.41
N SER A 372 7.62 12.24 0.24
CA SER A 372 9.08 12.42 0.18
C SER A 372 9.86 11.66 1.25
N ASP A 373 9.15 11.04 2.17
CA ASP A 373 9.66 10.09 3.15
C ASP A 373 9.42 8.67 2.60
N GLU A 374 9.76 7.61 3.33
CA GLU A 374 9.61 6.25 2.84
C GLU A 374 9.02 5.30 3.87
N MET A 375 8.52 4.16 3.37
CA MET A 375 8.10 3.02 4.19
C MET A 375 8.59 1.72 3.56
N CYS A 376 8.61 0.67 4.39
CA CYS A 376 8.81 -0.70 3.94
C CYS A 376 7.85 -1.60 4.73
N THR A 377 6.64 -1.76 4.20
CA THR A 377 5.58 -2.48 4.93
C THR A 377 4.93 -3.54 4.05
N GLY A 378 5.00 -4.80 4.48
CA GLY A 378 4.19 -5.88 3.93
C GLY A 378 2.89 -6.00 4.71
N ILE A 379 1.76 -5.58 4.14
CA ILE A 379 0.47 -5.59 4.84
C ILE A 379 -0.24 -6.90 4.52
N MET A 380 -0.35 -7.79 5.52
CA MET A 380 -0.90 -9.13 5.36
C MET A 380 -2.34 -9.21 5.87
N THR A 381 -3.22 -9.85 5.10
CA THR A 381 -4.56 -10.24 5.58
C THR A 381 -4.46 -11.63 6.22
N VAL A 382 -4.71 -11.70 7.53
CA VAL A 382 -4.63 -12.96 8.30
C VAL A 382 -5.90 -13.24 9.07
N SER A 383 -6.10 -14.49 9.47
CA SER A 383 -7.15 -14.88 10.39
C SER A 383 -6.54 -15.62 11.58
N PRO A 384 -6.60 -15.06 12.80
CA PRO A 384 -6.16 -15.75 14.00
C PRO A 384 -6.98 -17.01 14.24
N ARG A 385 -6.32 -18.10 14.65
CA ARG A 385 -7.00 -19.35 15.00
C ARG A 385 -7.12 -19.44 16.52
N LYS A 386 -8.33 -19.73 17.00
CA LYS A 386 -8.54 -20.03 18.42
C LYS A 386 -7.76 -21.30 18.76
N SER A 387 -6.88 -21.19 19.76
CA SER A 387 -6.07 -22.29 20.32
C SER A 387 -6.93 -23.38 20.93
#